data_AF-A0A2C6MEP0-F1
#
_entry.id   AF-A0A2C6MEP0-F1
#
_cell.length_a   1.000
_cell.length_b   1.000
_cell.length_c   1.000
_cell.angle_alpha   90.00
_cell.angle_beta   90.00
_cell.angle_gamma   90.00
#
_symmetry.space_group_name_H-M   'P 1'
#
loop_
_entity.id
_entity.type
_entity.pdbx_description
1 polymer ?
#
loop_
_entity_poly.entity_id
_entity_poly.type
_entity_poly.pdbx_seq_one_letter_code
_entity_poly.pdbx_strand_id
1 'polypeptide(L)'
;MLLAAINRVVNPVSKHQIGDWYTKTMLYKLLPAQKNLLSSQRFWDNMSLLSESAINNFEDEFTRLIVNKYNLSTDCLIYDTTNFFTYVDILSSSKLPQRGHSKEKRSDLKIVGLAMMVTPDFNVPLFHEVYPGNDYDSVQFNPLRLNIYAKWKKAGF
;
A
#
# COMPACT_ATOMS: atom_id res chain seq x y z
N MET A 1 1.02 3.27 -15.62
CA MET A 1 1.61 3.01 -14.29
C MET A 1 3.15 3.01 -14.29
N LEU A 2 3.83 2.33 -15.23
CA LEU A 2 5.30 2.24 -15.26
C LEU A 2 6.04 3.59 -15.20
N LEU A 3 5.65 4.57 -16.03
CA LEU A 3 6.28 5.91 -16.02
C LEU A 3 6.18 6.60 -14.65
N ALA A 4 5.07 6.42 -13.94
CA ALA A 4 4.88 6.98 -12.61
C ALA A 4 5.74 6.28 -11.56
N ALA A 5 5.96 4.97 -11.69
CA ALA A 5 6.88 4.21 -10.83
C ALA A 5 8.33 4.67 -11.05
N ILE A 6 8.78 4.81 -12.30
CA ILE A 6 10.10 5.35 -12.64
C ILE A 6 10.26 6.77 -12.10
N ASN A 7 9.26 7.63 -12.29
CA ASN A 7 9.27 8.99 -11.75
C ASN A 7 9.50 8.99 -10.24
N ARG A 8 8.77 8.14 -9.50
CA ARG A 8 8.84 8.09 -8.05
C ARG A 8 10.22 7.70 -7.53
N VAL A 9 10.96 6.87 -8.26
CA VAL A 9 12.31 6.42 -7.90
C VAL A 9 13.38 7.43 -8.31
N VAL A 10 13.27 8.02 -9.50
CA VAL A 10 14.35 8.80 -10.11
C VAL A 10 14.26 10.30 -9.81
N ASN A 11 13.08 10.90 -9.93
CA ASN A 11 12.88 12.34 -9.69
C ASN A 11 11.40 12.59 -9.34
N PRO A 12 11.01 12.39 -8.08
CA PRO A 12 9.61 12.40 -7.68
C PRO A 12 9.02 13.80 -7.84
N VAL A 13 8.03 13.93 -8.73
CA VAL A 13 7.24 15.16 -8.90
C VAL A 13 5.76 14.88 -8.63
N SER A 14 4.96 15.95 -8.55
CA SER A 14 3.51 15.80 -8.44
C SER A 14 2.94 15.08 -9.67
N LYS A 15 1.79 14.40 -9.52
CA LYS A 15 1.12 13.71 -10.65
C LYS A 15 0.81 14.65 -11.82
N HIS A 16 0.60 15.92 -11.52
CA HIS A 16 0.37 16.97 -12.51
C HIS A 16 1.62 17.24 -13.36
N GLN A 17 2.79 17.15 -12.76
CA GLN A 17 4.08 17.47 -13.38
C GLN A 17 4.72 16.27 -14.08
N ILE A 18 4.15 15.05 -13.98
CA ILE A 18 4.74 13.86 -14.61
C ILE A 18 4.91 14.04 -16.12
N GLY A 19 3.93 14.65 -16.79
CA GLY A 19 4.02 14.93 -18.23
C GLY A 19 5.18 15.86 -18.59
N ASP A 20 5.40 16.93 -17.82
CA ASP A 20 6.52 17.87 -18.02
C ASP A 20 7.88 17.26 -17.68
N TRP A 21 7.92 16.42 -16.65
CA TRP A 21 9.13 15.67 -16.32
C TRP A 21 9.49 14.70 -17.44
N TYR A 22 8.52 13.93 -17.93
CA TYR A 22 8.72 12.90 -18.94
C TYR A 22 9.35 13.44 -20.24
N THR A 23 8.91 14.59 -20.73
CA THR A 23 9.46 15.20 -21.97
C THR A 23 10.91 15.65 -21.83
N LYS A 24 11.43 15.78 -20.61
CA LYS A 24 12.82 16.15 -20.32
C LYS A 24 13.74 14.95 -20.13
N THR A 25 13.25 13.72 -20.30
CA THR A 25 14.02 12.47 -20.11
C THR A 25 14.15 11.69 -21.40
N MET A 26 15.08 10.73 -21.49
CA MET A 26 15.16 9.81 -22.65
C MET A 26 13.92 8.89 -22.79
N LEU A 27 13.06 8.81 -21.78
CA LEU A 27 11.92 7.91 -21.75
C LEU A 27 10.94 8.14 -22.89
N TYR A 28 10.84 9.35 -23.45
CA TYR A 28 9.94 9.58 -24.59
C TYR A 28 10.33 8.81 -25.85
N LYS A 29 11.60 8.41 -25.98
CA LYS A 29 12.06 7.54 -27.07
C LYS A 29 11.85 6.07 -26.75
N LEU A 30 12.01 5.67 -25.48
CA LEU A 30 11.94 4.27 -25.04
C LEU A 30 10.51 3.77 -24.79
N LEU A 31 9.64 4.67 -24.30
CA LEU A 31 8.24 4.41 -23.97
C LEU A 31 7.36 5.49 -24.58
N PRO A 32 7.17 5.50 -25.91
CA PRO A 32 6.48 6.59 -26.60
C PRO A 32 5.03 6.75 -26.09
N ALA A 33 4.75 7.94 -25.58
CA ALA A 33 3.45 8.37 -25.10
C ALA A 33 3.27 9.87 -25.35
N GLN A 34 2.03 10.28 -25.64
CA GLN A 34 1.68 11.69 -25.74
C GLN A 34 1.59 12.33 -24.35
N LYS A 35 2.08 13.57 -24.21
CA LYS A 35 2.11 14.30 -22.92
C LYS A 35 0.73 14.44 -22.28
N ASN A 36 -0.31 14.68 -23.06
CA ASN A 36 -1.71 14.80 -22.59
C ASN A 36 -2.24 13.53 -21.91
N LEU A 37 -1.71 12.35 -22.25
CA LEU A 37 -2.04 11.07 -21.62
C LEU A 37 -1.38 10.90 -20.24
N LEU A 38 -0.46 11.79 -19.87
CA LEU A 38 0.29 11.77 -18.61
C LEU A 38 -0.23 12.81 -17.61
N SER A 39 -1.49 13.23 -17.75
CA SER A 39 -2.14 14.14 -16.81
C SER A 39 -2.50 13.45 -15.49
N SER A 40 -2.73 14.23 -14.43
CA SER A 40 -3.19 13.70 -13.13
C SER A 40 -4.47 12.88 -13.25
N GLN A 41 -5.42 13.31 -14.09
CA GLN A 41 -6.68 12.59 -14.28
C GLN A 41 -6.40 11.21 -14.89
N ARG A 42 -5.59 11.15 -15.95
CA ARG A 42 -5.21 9.88 -16.59
C ARG A 42 -4.41 8.97 -15.66
N PHE A 43 -3.63 9.53 -14.74
CA PHE A 43 -3.00 8.73 -13.70
C PHE A 43 -4.04 8.01 -12.83
N TRP A 44 -5.06 8.72 -12.34
CA TRP A 44 -6.13 8.13 -11.52
C TRP A 44 -7.03 7.19 -12.31
N ASP A 45 -7.38 7.53 -13.56
CA ASP A 45 -8.12 6.62 -14.46
C ASP A 45 -7.39 5.27 -14.59
N ASN A 46 -6.06 5.30 -14.70
CA ASN A 46 -5.23 4.09 -14.76
C ASN A 46 -5.12 3.36 -13.41
N MET A 47 -5.18 4.06 -12.28
CA MET A 47 -5.24 3.41 -10.96
C MET A 47 -6.52 2.61 -10.80
N SER A 48 -7.64 3.08 -11.35
CA SER A 48 -8.91 2.35 -11.33
C SER A 48 -8.89 1.05 -12.15
N LEU A 49 -7.88 0.84 -13.00
CA LEU A 49 -7.68 -0.43 -13.72
C LEU A 49 -7.05 -1.52 -12.85
N LEU A 50 -6.48 -1.15 -11.69
CA LEU A 50 -5.92 -2.10 -10.73
C LEU A 50 -7.03 -2.63 -9.83
N SER A 51 -7.61 -3.76 -10.21
CA SER A 51 -8.63 -4.42 -9.39
C SER A 51 -8.04 -4.94 -8.08
N GLU A 52 -8.88 -5.05 -7.05
CA GLU A 52 -8.50 -5.69 -5.78
C GLU A 52 -7.98 -7.12 -6.00
N SER A 53 -8.57 -7.87 -6.94
CA SER A 53 -8.09 -9.22 -7.30
C SER A 53 -6.68 -9.21 -7.89
N ALA A 54 -6.35 -8.23 -8.75
CA ALA A 54 -5.02 -8.09 -9.31
C ALA A 54 -3.99 -7.74 -8.23
N ILE A 55 -4.35 -6.85 -7.29
CA ILE A 55 -3.52 -6.47 -6.15
C ILE A 55 -3.26 -7.69 -5.26
N ASN A 56 -4.31 -8.41 -4.84
CA ASN A 56 -4.19 -9.59 -4.00
C ASN A 56 -3.34 -10.70 -4.66
N ASN A 57 -3.53 -10.95 -5.96
CA ASN A 57 -2.73 -11.93 -6.69
C ASN A 57 -1.26 -11.52 -6.77
N PHE A 58 -0.99 -10.24 -7.01
CA PHE A 58 0.37 -9.70 -7.00
C PHE A 58 1.02 -9.85 -5.61
N GLU A 59 0.30 -9.52 -4.54
CA GLU A 59 0.80 -9.69 -3.17
C GLU A 59 1.18 -11.15 -2.89
N ASP A 60 0.31 -12.11 -3.22
CA ASP A 60 0.58 -13.53 -3.02
C ASP A 60 1.83 -14.00 -3.80
N GLU A 61 1.98 -13.58 -5.07
CA GLU A 61 3.12 -13.93 -5.91
C GLU A 61 4.42 -13.27 -5.42
N PHE A 62 4.34 -11.98 -5.09
CA PHE A 62 5.48 -11.21 -4.62
C PHE A 62 5.98 -11.74 -3.27
N THR A 63 5.08 -12.07 -2.34
CA THR A 63 5.44 -12.65 -1.04
C THR A 63 6.16 -14.00 -1.21
N ARG A 64 5.65 -14.90 -2.08
CA ARG A 64 6.36 -16.15 -2.41
C ARG A 64 7.74 -15.88 -3.01
N LEU A 65 7.83 -14.92 -3.92
CA LEU A 65 9.09 -14.56 -4.57
C LEU A 65 10.12 -14.07 -3.55
N ILE A 66 9.76 -13.13 -2.66
CA ILE A 66 10.71 -12.58 -1.69
C ILE A 66 11.12 -13.61 -0.63
N VAL A 67 10.18 -14.44 -0.15
CA VAL A 67 10.49 -15.51 0.82
C VAL A 67 11.48 -16.48 0.22
N ASN A 68 11.23 -16.97 -1.00
CA ASN A 68 12.13 -17.91 -1.68
C ASN A 68 13.48 -17.28 -2.04
N LYS A 69 13.48 -16.03 -2.52
CA LYS A 69 14.71 -15.35 -2.97
C LYS A 69 15.66 -15.04 -1.82
N TYR A 70 15.11 -14.68 -0.66
CA TYR A 70 15.91 -14.28 0.51
C TYR A 70 15.93 -15.34 1.62
N ASN A 71 15.30 -16.50 1.39
CA ASN A 71 15.18 -17.60 2.35
C ASN A 71 14.68 -17.12 3.73
N LEU A 72 13.63 -16.29 3.71
CA LEU A 72 13.04 -15.71 4.91
C LEU A 72 12.33 -16.78 5.72
N SER A 73 12.45 -16.74 7.05
CA SER A 73 11.71 -17.69 7.89
C SER A 73 10.24 -17.31 7.97
N THR A 74 9.37 -18.28 7.69
CA THR A 74 7.90 -18.15 7.83
C THR A 74 7.34 -18.97 8.99
N ASP A 75 8.21 -19.62 9.78
CA ASP A 75 7.81 -20.51 10.89
C ASP A 75 7.19 -19.73 12.06
N CYS A 76 7.66 -18.48 12.24
CA CYS A 76 7.15 -17.55 13.22
C CYS A 76 7.12 -16.16 12.59
N LEU A 77 6.00 -15.47 12.69
CA LEU A 77 5.84 -14.10 12.24
C LEU A 77 5.46 -13.20 13.42
N ILE A 78 6.01 -12.00 13.43
CA ILE A 78 5.70 -10.96 14.40
C ILE A 78 4.47 -10.20 13.89
N TYR A 79 3.46 -10.11 14.74
CA TYR A 79 2.29 -9.28 14.49
C TYR A 79 2.52 -7.89 15.08
N ASP A 80 2.43 -6.85 14.24
CA ASP A 80 2.52 -5.46 14.65
C ASP A 80 1.34 -4.66 14.08
N THR A 81 0.78 -3.78 14.91
CA THR A 81 -0.26 -2.84 14.51
C THR A 81 0.27 -1.43 14.56
N THR A 82 -0.10 -0.61 13.59
CA THR A 82 0.18 0.81 13.58
C THR A 82 -1.01 1.58 13.03
N ASN A 83 -0.99 2.91 13.16
CA ASN A 83 -1.96 3.76 12.50
C ASN A 83 -1.26 4.94 11.86
N PHE A 84 -1.87 5.46 10.79
CA PHE A 84 -1.42 6.68 10.13
C PHE A 84 -2.60 7.64 9.99
N PHE A 85 -2.32 8.93 10.17
CA PHE A 85 -3.32 9.96 9.96
C PHE A 85 -3.50 10.27 8.47
N THR A 86 -4.67 10.81 8.15
CA THR A 86 -5.04 11.21 6.79
C THR A 86 -5.54 12.65 6.81
N TYR A 87 -5.44 13.33 5.66
CA TYR A 87 -6.01 14.66 5.46
C TYR A 87 -7.41 14.60 4.82
N VAL A 88 -8.08 13.44 4.90
CA VAL A 88 -9.46 13.31 4.46
C VAL A 88 -10.33 14.17 5.37
N ASP A 89 -11.23 14.94 4.76
CA ASP A 89 -12.14 15.83 5.48
C ASP A 89 -12.86 15.05 6.60
N ILE A 90 -12.81 15.61 7.82
CA ILE A 90 -13.38 15.04 9.02
C ILE A 90 -14.90 14.91 8.88
N LEU A 91 -15.53 15.84 8.17
CA LEU A 91 -16.98 15.88 7.98
C LEU A 91 -17.46 14.91 6.88
N SER A 92 -16.56 14.46 6.01
CA SER A 92 -16.92 13.51 4.95
C SER A 92 -17.32 12.15 5.54
N SER A 93 -18.21 11.42 4.86
CA SER A 93 -18.44 10.02 5.20
C SER A 93 -17.30 9.16 4.68
N SER A 94 -16.78 8.28 5.52
CA SER A 94 -15.70 7.35 5.17
C SER A 94 -15.89 6.04 5.94
N LYS A 95 -15.36 4.93 5.41
CA LYS A 95 -15.38 3.62 6.08
C LYS A 95 -14.07 3.35 6.82
N LEU A 96 -12.94 3.51 6.11
CA LEU A 96 -11.59 3.24 6.63
C LEU A 96 -11.03 4.43 7.43
N PRO A 97 -10.87 5.65 6.87
CA PRO A 97 -10.49 6.80 7.68
C PRO A 97 -11.57 7.10 8.72
N GLN A 98 -11.24 7.00 10.01
CA GLN A 98 -12.15 7.30 11.12
C GLN A 98 -11.43 8.10 12.19
N ARG A 99 -12.18 8.82 13.03
CA ARG A 99 -11.58 9.48 14.20
C ARG A 99 -11.22 8.43 15.25
N GLY A 100 -9.98 8.49 15.74
CA GLY A 100 -9.49 7.56 16.76
C GLY A 100 -8.23 8.09 17.43
N HIS A 101 -7.58 7.24 18.22
CA HIS A 101 -6.36 7.57 18.91
C HIS A 101 -5.13 7.41 18.00
N SER A 102 -4.71 8.51 17.38
CA SER A 102 -3.48 8.56 16.58
C SER A 102 -2.23 8.30 17.44
N LYS A 103 -1.35 7.40 17.01
CA LYS A 103 -0.03 7.16 17.62
C LYS A 103 0.88 8.39 17.55
N GLU A 104 0.65 9.26 16.56
CA GLU A 104 1.35 10.54 16.38
C GLU A 104 0.65 11.73 17.06
N LYS A 105 -0.36 11.47 17.93
CA LYS A 105 -1.12 12.48 18.68
C LYS A 105 -1.88 13.50 17.82
N ARG A 106 -2.22 13.14 16.57
CA ARG A 106 -3.07 13.94 15.67
C ARG A 106 -4.56 13.63 15.89
N SER A 107 -5.11 14.14 16.99
CA SER A 107 -6.54 13.97 17.33
C SER A 107 -7.51 14.78 16.47
N ASP A 108 -6.97 15.72 15.71
CA ASP A 108 -7.67 16.56 14.74
C ASP A 108 -7.94 15.83 13.42
N LEU A 109 -7.26 14.72 13.13
CA LEU A 109 -7.35 14.03 11.84
C LEU A 109 -8.03 12.66 11.95
N LYS A 110 -8.57 12.19 10.82
CA LYS A 110 -8.99 10.80 10.67
C LYS A 110 -7.77 9.92 10.48
N ILE A 111 -7.77 8.74 11.08
CA ILE A 111 -6.69 7.74 10.97
C ILE A 111 -7.18 6.47 10.29
N VAL A 112 -6.25 5.67 9.81
CA VAL A 112 -6.47 4.30 9.30
C VAL A 112 -5.53 3.38 10.08
N GLY A 113 -6.07 2.26 10.56
CA GLY A 113 -5.29 1.21 11.19
C GLY A 113 -4.63 0.31 10.15
N LEU A 114 -3.44 -0.20 10.47
CA LEU A 114 -2.66 -1.11 9.65
C LEU A 114 -2.12 -2.23 10.54
N ALA A 115 -2.50 -3.47 10.24
CA ALA A 115 -1.90 -4.66 10.82
C ALA A 115 -0.92 -5.29 9.83
N MET A 116 0.19 -5.79 10.33
CA MET A 116 1.22 -6.44 9.52
C MET A 116 1.69 -7.74 10.17
N MET A 117 2.05 -8.72 9.34
CA MET A 117 2.87 -9.86 9.74
C MET A 117 4.25 -9.72 9.13
N VAL A 118 5.24 -9.73 10.00
CA VAL A 118 6.62 -9.36 9.69
C VAL A 118 7.53 -10.51 10.09
N THR A 119 8.52 -10.80 9.26
CA THR A 119 9.57 -11.78 9.55
C THR A 119 10.42 -11.32 10.74
N PRO A 120 10.79 -12.22 11.67
CA PRO A 120 11.68 -11.88 12.77
C PRO A 120 13.11 -11.58 12.29
N ASP A 121 13.51 -12.20 11.18
CA ASP A 121 14.73 -11.91 10.46
C ASP A 121 14.54 -10.69 9.55
N PHE A 122 15.28 -9.62 9.84
CA PHE A 122 15.32 -8.38 9.05
C PHE A 122 14.03 -7.56 8.98
N ASN A 123 12.98 -7.92 9.72
CA ASN A 123 11.72 -7.19 9.81
C ASN A 123 11.05 -6.96 8.44
N VAL A 124 11.08 -7.96 7.54
CA VAL A 124 10.43 -7.87 6.23
C VAL A 124 8.92 -8.08 6.37
N PRO A 125 8.07 -7.12 5.98
CA PRO A 125 6.62 -7.29 6.01
C PRO A 125 6.17 -8.23 4.88
N LEU A 126 5.48 -9.32 5.22
CA LEU A 126 5.00 -10.31 4.25
C LEU A 126 3.51 -10.19 3.96
N PHE A 127 2.73 -9.76 4.94
CA PHE A 127 1.29 -9.61 4.82
C PHE A 127 0.83 -8.37 5.57
N HIS A 128 -0.25 -7.77 5.07
CA HIS A 128 -0.85 -6.62 5.72
C HIS A 128 -2.37 -6.59 5.53
N GLU A 129 -3.02 -5.82 6.40
CA GLU A 129 -4.44 -5.52 6.32
C GLU A 129 -4.74 -4.16 6.94
N VAL A 130 -5.62 -3.40 6.31
CA VAL A 130 -6.08 -2.10 6.83
C VAL A 130 -7.44 -2.23 7.49
N TYR A 131 -7.68 -1.45 8.53
CA TYR A 131 -8.93 -1.45 9.27
C TYR A 131 -9.35 -0.03 9.69
N PRO A 132 -10.62 0.18 10.07
CA PRO A 132 -11.11 1.49 10.48
C PRO A 132 -10.34 2.08 11.65
N GLY A 133 -10.00 3.37 11.56
CA GLY A 133 -9.15 4.04 12.55
C GLY A 133 -9.74 4.19 13.97
N ASN A 134 -11.03 3.96 14.16
CA ASN A 134 -11.71 4.02 15.45
C ASN A 134 -11.79 2.66 16.14
N ASP A 135 -11.33 1.59 15.50
CA ASP A 135 -11.34 0.26 16.07
C ASP A 135 -10.09 0.03 16.91
N TYR A 136 -10.26 -0.56 18.10
CA TYR A 136 -9.15 -0.85 19.00
C TYR A 136 -8.40 -2.11 18.57
N ASP A 137 -7.07 -2.06 18.65
CA ASP A 137 -6.17 -3.17 18.29
C ASP A 137 -6.52 -4.48 19.01
N SER A 138 -6.95 -4.42 20.27
CA SER A 138 -7.34 -5.59 21.06
C SER A 138 -8.56 -6.32 20.51
N VAL A 139 -9.49 -5.59 19.89
CA VAL A 139 -10.69 -6.14 19.25
C VAL A 139 -10.36 -6.66 17.86
N GLN A 140 -9.47 -5.95 17.15
CA GLN A 140 -9.09 -6.27 15.78
C GLN A 140 -8.06 -7.38 15.65
N PHE A 141 -7.32 -7.71 16.72
CA PHE A 141 -6.31 -8.76 16.69
C PHE A 141 -6.84 -10.08 16.14
N ASN A 142 -7.96 -10.58 16.68
CA ASN A 142 -8.47 -11.89 16.28
C ASN A 142 -8.96 -11.95 14.82
N PRO A 143 -9.85 -11.05 14.34
CA PRO A 143 -10.29 -11.08 12.94
C PRO A 143 -9.13 -10.83 11.96
N LEU A 144 -8.26 -9.86 12.22
CA LEU A 144 -7.13 -9.56 11.32
C LEU A 144 -6.11 -10.71 11.30
N ARG A 145 -5.83 -11.33 12.45
CA ARG A 145 -4.95 -12.51 12.50
C ARG A 145 -5.50 -13.65 11.66
N LEU A 146 -6.81 -13.90 11.69
CA LEU A 146 -7.44 -14.96 10.89
C LEU A 146 -7.36 -14.68 9.39
N ASN A 147 -7.63 -13.44 8.96
CA ASN A 147 -7.56 -13.06 7.56
C ASN A 147 -6.13 -13.16 7.03
N ILE A 148 -5.16 -12.63 7.78
CA ILE A 148 -3.75 -12.72 7.39
C ILE A 148 -3.26 -14.18 7.42
N TYR A 149 -3.69 -14.99 8.39
CA TYR A 149 -3.38 -16.42 8.42
C TYR A 149 -3.94 -17.18 7.20
N ALA A 150 -5.12 -16.80 6.71
CA ALA A 150 -5.65 -17.34 5.47
C ALA A 150 -4.78 -16.97 4.26
N LYS A 151 -4.27 -15.73 4.19
CA LYS A 151 -3.30 -15.32 3.15
C LYS A 151 -2.00 -16.13 3.25
N TRP A 152 -1.47 -16.33 4.46
CA TRP A 152 -0.28 -17.14 4.72
C TRP A 152 -0.44 -18.58 4.20
N LYS A 153 -1.56 -19.24 4.53
CA LYS A 153 -1.87 -20.58 3.99
C LYS A 153 -2.00 -20.61 2.48
N LYS A 154 -2.68 -19.62 1.90
CA LYS A 154 -2.86 -19.50 0.44
C LYS A 154 -1.52 -19.31 -0.27
N ALA A 155 -0.56 -18.66 0.39
CA ALA A 155 0.78 -18.45 -0.15
C ALA A 155 1.62 -19.75 -0.17
N GLY A 156 1.19 -20.81 0.51
CA GLY A 156 1.83 -22.14 0.48
C GLY A 156 2.91 -22.32 1.55
N PHE A 157 2.83 -21.55 2.64
CA PHE A 157 3.67 -21.68 3.82
C PHE A 157 2.95 -22.49 4.92
#